data_AF-A0A8D1GJT6-F1
#
_entry.id   AF-A0A8D1GJT6-F1
#
_cell.length_a   1.000
_cell.length_b   1.000
_cell.length_c   1.000
_cell.angle_alpha   90.00
_cell.angle_beta   90.00
_cell.angle_gamma   90.00
#
_symmetry.space_group_name_H-M   'P 1'
#
loop_
_entity.id
_entity.type
_entity.pdbx_description
1 polymer ?
#
loop_
_entity_poly.entity_id
_entity_poly.type
_entity_poly.pdbx_seq_one_letter_code
_entity_poly.pdbx_strand_id
1 'polypeptide(L)'
;FQGDDDAYMCIREDQIVHIQPSRLTGRSHPIMDSKDSLEDMAWRLADGVMQCSFRRNITLPGVKNRFDLNASYYIFLAGGAADDGRIHKHSKQPLITYGKYNVTGSPKNIGGSHSLLILKVHGALMFVAWMTTVSIGVLIARFFKPVWPKPLFGDAAWFQVHRGLMLTTSAFTFIAFLLPFIYRRGWNWHAGYHPFLGCTVMILAVLQLLLAAFRPPSHDPRRQMFNWTHWSVGTAARIIAVAAIFLGMDLPGLDLPGPWKTYAMIGFVAWHVGTEIVLEIHAYQLSRKVEILDDDRIQILQSCTVAEAEGHAFKKMVLAIYVCGNLTFLTMFLSAINHL
;
A
#
# COMPACT_ATOMS: atom_id res chain seq x y z
N PHE A 1 6.08 -4.76 17.23
CA PHE A 1 6.10 -5.31 18.59
C PHE A 1 7.46 -5.01 19.19
N GLN A 2 7.48 -4.47 20.40
CA GLN A 2 8.67 -4.08 21.16
C GLN A 2 8.40 -4.39 22.64
N GLY A 3 7.79 -5.55 22.90
CA GLY A 3 7.70 -6.06 24.27
C GLY A 3 9.05 -6.64 24.66
N ASP A 4 9.25 -6.86 25.95
CA ASP A 4 10.29 -7.76 26.40
C ASP A 4 9.84 -9.18 26.04
N ASP A 5 10.37 -9.73 24.95
CA ASP A 5 9.99 -11.05 24.47
C ASP A 5 10.96 -12.12 25.03
N ASP A 6 10.40 -13.23 25.50
CA ASP A 6 11.15 -14.43 25.87
C ASP A 6 11.45 -15.24 24.61
N ALA A 7 12.73 -15.46 24.32
CA ALA A 7 13.17 -16.08 23.08
C ALA A 7 14.14 -17.25 23.33
N TYR A 8 14.17 -18.16 22.34
CA TYR A 8 15.10 -19.27 22.29
C TYR A 8 15.78 -19.26 20.93
N MET A 9 17.11 -19.25 20.94
CA MET A 9 17.91 -19.10 19.75
C MET A 9 18.59 -20.40 19.37
N CYS A 10 18.61 -20.64 18.07
CA CYS A 10 19.35 -21.71 17.43
C CYS A 10 20.36 -21.10 16.50
N ILE A 11 21.61 -21.10 16.92
CA ILE A 11 22.70 -20.45 16.19
C ILE A 11 23.63 -21.54 15.73
N ARG A 12 23.83 -21.63 14.41
CA ARG A 12 24.85 -22.50 13.84
C ARG A 12 26.18 -21.76 13.85
N GLU A 13 27.17 -22.37 14.49
CA GLU A 13 28.55 -21.94 14.50
C GLU A 13 29.38 -23.14 14.00
N ASP A 14 30.03 -22.97 12.84
CA ASP A 14 30.68 -24.05 12.10
C ASP A 14 29.75 -25.26 11.82
N GLN A 15 30.02 -26.38 12.48
CA GLN A 15 29.29 -27.65 12.37
C GLN A 15 28.43 -27.95 13.61
N ILE A 16 28.33 -27.02 14.54
CA ILE A 16 27.60 -27.18 15.81
C ILE A 16 26.45 -26.18 15.85
N VAL A 17 25.31 -26.60 16.41
CA VAL A 17 24.20 -25.70 16.71
C VAL A 17 24.13 -25.44 18.21
N HIS A 18 24.21 -24.18 18.58
CA HIS A 18 24.02 -23.72 19.94
C HIS A 18 22.56 -23.33 20.16
N ILE A 19 21.92 -24.02 21.11
CA ILE A 19 20.61 -23.65 21.63
C ILE A 19 20.85 -22.78 22.87
N GLN A 20 20.30 -21.57 22.87
CA GLN A 20 20.49 -20.63 23.97
C GLN A 20 19.22 -19.83 24.25
N PRO A 21 18.78 -19.76 25.53
CA PRO A 21 17.77 -18.80 25.95
C PRO A 21 18.25 -17.36 25.74
N SER A 22 17.38 -16.47 25.30
CA SER A 22 17.71 -15.06 25.14
C SER A 22 16.52 -14.17 25.41
N ARG A 23 16.79 -12.88 25.63
CA ARG A 23 15.77 -11.85 25.74
C ARG A 23 15.87 -10.88 24.60
N LEU A 24 14.69 -10.49 24.11
CA LEU A 24 14.54 -9.44 23.13
C LEU A 24 13.91 -8.23 23.81
N THR A 25 14.58 -7.08 23.77
CA THR A 25 14.00 -5.80 24.20
C THR A 25 13.92 -4.89 22.99
N GLY A 26 12.70 -4.63 22.54
CA GLY A 26 12.46 -3.72 21.42
C GLY A 26 13.00 -4.24 20.08
N ARG A 27 14.05 -3.59 19.56
CA ARG A 27 14.71 -3.93 18.28
C ARG A 27 16.23 -3.96 18.38
N SER A 28 16.76 -4.13 19.59
CA SER A 28 18.18 -4.31 19.81
C SER A 28 18.62 -5.72 19.40
N HIS A 29 19.93 -5.94 19.40
CA HIS A 29 20.44 -7.31 19.40
C HIS A 29 19.92 -8.07 20.63
N PRO A 30 19.66 -9.38 20.48
CA PRO A 30 19.29 -10.23 21.60
C PRO A 30 20.34 -10.28 22.68
N ILE A 31 19.89 -10.35 23.93
CA ILE A 31 20.75 -10.55 25.09
C ILE A 31 20.69 -12.04 25.44
N MET A 32 21.81 -12.73 25.34
CA MET A 32 21.90 -14.16 25.65
C MET A 32 21.91 -14.38 27.16
N ASP A 33 21.12 -15.34 27.63
CA ASP A 33 21.07 -15.74 29.04
C ASP A 33 21.74 -17.11 29.25
N SER A 34 21.90 -17.50 30.52
CA SER A 34 22.45 -18.82 30.88
C SER A 34 21.55 -19.97 30.40
N LYS A 35 22.18 -21.10 30.07
CA LYS A 35 21.52 -22.34 29.62
C LYS A 35 20.91 -23.14 30.75
N ASP A 36 21.13 -22.75 32.01
CA ASP A 36 20.74 -23.51 33.23
C ASP A 36 19.24 -23.84 33.33
N SER A 37 18.39 -23.18 32.54
CA SER A 37 16.95 -23.42 32.49
C SER A 37 16.50 -24.43 31.42
N LEU A 38 17.42 -24.95 30.61
CA LEU A 38 17.13 -25.88 29.52
C LEU A 38 17.71 -27.27 29.80
N GLU A 39 16.91 -28.29 29.51
CA GLU A 39 17.25 -29.72 29.60
C GLU A 39 17.01 -30.40 28.26
N ASP A 40 17.54 -31.62 28.07
CA ASP A 40 17.33 -32.47 26.88
C ASP A 40 17.49 -31.71 25.55
N MET A 41 18.51 -30.85 25.47
CA MET A 41 18.81 -30.09 24.26
C MET A 41 19.33 -31.02 23.16
N ALA A 42 18.66 -30.98 22.01
CA ALA A 42 19.07 -31.72 20.82
C ALA A 42 18.84 -30.87 19.58
N TRP A 43 19.66 -31.09 18.56
CA TRP A 43 19.53 -30.43 17.28
C TRP A 43 19.79 -31.41 16.14
N ARG A 44 19.21 -31.12 14.98
CA ARG A 44 19.51 -31.84 13.74
C ARG A 44 19.41 -30.91 12.53
N LEU A 45 20.21 -31.21 11.52
CA LEU A 45 20.10 -30.61 10.19
C LEU A 45 19.41 -31.65 9.31
N ALA A 46 18.16 -31.40 8.94
CA ALA A 46 17.37 -32.32 8.12
C ALA A 46 16.53 -31.52 7.11
N ASP A 47 16.45 -32.01 5.87
CA ASP A 47 15.65 -31.40 4.80
C ASP A 47 16.00 -29.93 4.51
N GLY A 48 17.28 -29.57 4.68
CA GLY A 48 17.75 -28.18 4.52
C GLY A 48 17.32 -27.22 5.63
N VAL A 49 16.72 -27.73 6.71
CA VAL A 49 16.25 -26.93 7.86
C VAL A 49 17.00 -27.29 9.13
N MET A 50 17.32 -26.27 9.92
CA MET A 50 17.84 -26.44 11.27
C MET A 50 16.69 -26.69 12.24
N GLN A 51 16.71 -27.84 12.91
CA GLN A 51 15.72 -28.20 13.90
C GLN A 51 16.38 -28.25 15.28
N CYS A 52 15.77 -27.56 16.24
CA CYS A 52 16.19 -27.58 17.62
C CYS A 52 15.04 -28.04 18.51
N SER A 53 15.38 -28.80 19.53
CA SER A 53 14.49 -29.25 20.58
C SER A 53 15.16 -29.07 21.92
N PHE A 54 14.38 -28.69 22.92
CA PHE A 54 14.81 -28.57 24.31
C PHE A 54 13.60 -28.79 25.20
N ARG A 55 13.84 -29.06 26.48
CA ARG A 55 12.84 -29.08 27.55
C ARG A 55 13.13 -27.99 28.55
N ARG A 56 12.07 -27.47 29.16
CA ARG A 56 12.16 -26.58 30.32
C ARG A 56 10.93 -26.76 31.20
N ASN A 57 11.08 -26.41 32.47
CA ASN A 57 9.94 -26.34 33.38
C ASN A 57 8.94 -25.26 32.93
N ILE A 58 7.65 -25.53 33.14
CA ILE A 58 6.54 -24.60 32.80
C ILE A 58 6.71 -23.29 33.56
N THR A 59 7.09 -23.39 34.84
CA THR A 59 7.36 -22.27 35.74
C THR A 59 8.84 -22.27 36.13
N LEU A 60 9.47 -21.11 36.12
CA LEU A 60 10.89 -20.95 36.47
C LEU A 60 11.05 -20.06 37.71
N PRO A 61 10.81 -20.58 38.92
CA PRO A 61 10.91 -19.79 40.14
C PRO A 61 12.34 -19.27 40.35
N GLY A 62 12.48 -17.98 40.63
CA GLY A 62 13.78 -17.32 40.85
C GLY A 62 14.48 -16.81 39.59
N VAL A 63 14.06 -17.22 38.39
CA VAL A 63 14.58 -16.68 37.13
C VAL A 63 13.79 -15.43 36.73
N LYS A 64 14.38 -14.25 36.89
CA LYS A 64 13.72 -12.99 36.54
C LYS A 64 13.59 -12.86 35.02
N ASN A 65 12.42 -12.39 34.58
CA ASN A 65 12.08 -12.07 33.19
C ASN A 65 12.26 -13.21 32.17
N ARG A 66 11.76 -14.38 32.57
CA ARG A 66 11.27 -15.44 31.69
C ARG A 66 9.75 -15.52 31.81
N PHE A 67 9.08 -15.98 30.76
CA PHE A 67 7.63 -16.18 30.81
C PHE A 67 7.31 -17.61 31.25
N ASP A 68 6.32 -17.72 32.13
CA ASP A 68 5.71 -19.00 32.48
C ASP A 68 4.92 -19.54 31.29
N LEU A 69 4.99 -20.84 31.02
CA LEU A 69 4.32 -21.45 29.87
C LEU A 69 2.88 -21.88 30.15
N ASN A 70 2.35 -21.57 31.32
CA ASN A 70 0.97 -21.90 31.72
C ASN A 70 -0.09 -20.94 31.13
N ALA A 71 0.32 -19.97 30.31
CA ALA A 71 -0.55 -19.02 29.65
C ALA A 71 -0.49 -19.15 28.11
N SER A 72 -1.34 -18.39 27.42
CA SER A 72 -1.35 -18.35 25.96
C SER A 72 -0.57 -17.15 25.43
N TYR A 73 0.30 -17.39 24.45
CA TYR A 73 1.21 -16.38 23.88
C TYR A 73 1.10 -16.30 22.37
N TYR A 74 1.41 -15.13 21.81
CA TYR A 74 1.75 -15.05 20.40
C TYR A 74 3.11 -15.70 20.20
N ILE A 75 3.23 -16.58 19.21
CA ILE A 75 4.49 -17.27 18.92
C ILE A 75 5.10 -16.63 17.69
N PHE A 76 6.39 -16.32 17.80
CA PHE A 76 7.17 -15.68 16.75
C PHE A 76 8.22 -16.67 16.27
N LEU A 77 8.36 -16.79 14.95
CA LEU A 77 9.44 -17.56 14.34
C LEU A 77 10.17 -16.67 13.34
N ALA A 78 11.47 -16.51 13.53
CA ALA A 78 12.32 -15.74 12.63
C ALA A 78 13.57 -16.57 12.27
N GLY A 79 14.04 -16.39 11.04
CA GLY A 79 15.27 -17.00 10.54
C GLY A 79 16.11 -15.96 9.81
N GLY A 80 17.43 -16.06 9.93
CA GLY A 80 18.38 -15.12 9.35
C GLY A 80 19.78 -15.70 9.30
N ALA A 81 20.70 -14.97 8.67
CA ALA A 81 22.11 -15.33 8.62
C ALA A 81 22.77 -15.15 9.99
N ALA A 82 23.74 -16.02 10.28
CA ALA A 82 24.66 -15.90 11.39
C ALA A 82 26.08 -16.16 10.88
N ASP A 83 27.05 -15.39 11.36
CA ASP A 83 28.47 -15.51 11.03
C ASP A 83 29.29 -15.32 12.30
N ASP A 84 30.26 -16.21 12.55
CA ASP A 84 31.14 -16.17 13.73
C ASP A 84 30.37 -15.98 15.07
N GLY A 85 29.31 -16.78 15.25
CA GLY A 85 28.41 -16.71 16.42
C GLY A 85 27.53 -15.44 16.48
N ARG A 86 27.70 -14.48 15.56
CA ARG A 86 26.92 -13.23 15.50
C ARG A 86 25.72 -13.40 14.58
N ILE A 87 24.54 -13.13 15.13
CA ILE A 87 23.29 -13.13 14.37
C ILE A 87 23.05 -11.78 13.68
N HIS A 88 22.59 -11.85 12.44
CA HIS A 88 22.20 -10.70 11.66
C HIS A 88 20.69 -10.52 11.62
N LYS A 89 20.25 -9.30 11.27
CA LYS A 89 18.85 -8.98 11.07
C LYS A 89 18.27 -9.86 9.96
N HIS A 90 17.14 -10.51 10.25
CA HIS A 90 16.37 -11.28 9.28
C HIS A 90 15.86 -10.38 8.12
N SER A 91 15.81 -10.93 6.91
CA SER A 91 15.35 -10.21 5.70
C SER A 91 13.83 -10.12 5.60
N LYS A 92 13.11 -11.19 5.97
CA LYS A 92 11.64 -11.26 6.01
C LYS A 92 11.11 -10.85 7.38
N GLN A 93 9.88 -10.38 7.50
CA GLN A 93 9.27 -10.20 8.84
C GLN A 93 9.20 -11.55 9.58
N PRO A 94 9.21 -11.56 10.93
CA PRO A 94 8.95 -12.78 11.69
C PRO A 94 7.57 -13.34 11.33
N LEU A 95 7.45 -14.67 11.30
CA LEU A 95 6.15 -15.34 11.23
C LEU A 95 5.49 -15.21 12.60
N ILE A 96 4.30 -14.63 12.64
CA ILE A 96 3.55 -14.41 13.89
C ILE A 96 2.23 -15.18 13.82
N THR A 97 1.89 -15.90 14.87
CA THR A 97 0.62 -16.61 14.97
C THR A 97 -0.59 -15.67 14.90
N TYR A 98 -1.71 -16.13 14.31
CA TYR A 98 -2.93 -15.31 14.18
C TYR A 98 -3.55 -14.91 15.53
N GLY A 99 -3.31 -15.72 16.55
CA GLY A 99 -3.79 -15.51 17.91
C GLY A 99 -2.78 -16.01 18.94
N LYS A 100 -3.20 -15.95 20.20
CA LYS A 100 -2.42 -16.51 21.31
C LYS A 100 -2.68 -18.01 21.41
N TYR A 101 -1.64 -18.78 21.69
CA TYR A 101 -1.71 -20.24 21.80
C TYR A 101 -1.05 -20.72 23.09
N ASN A 102 -1.63 -21.76 23.69
CA ASN A 102 -1.03 -22.48 24.79
C ASN A 102 0.00 -23.47 24.25
N VAL A 103 1.27 -23.28 24.60
CA VAL A 103 2.39 -24.12 24.13
C VAL A 103 2.47 -25.48 24.84
N THR A 104 1.74 -25.67 25.96
CA THR A 104 1.69 -26.94 26.69
C THR A 104 0.64 -27.91 26.15
N GLY A 105 -0.20 -27.47 25.21
CA GLY A 105 -1.20 -28.32 24.56
C GLY A 105 -0.60 -29.31 23.56
N SER A 106 -1.46 -30.15 22.98
CA SER A 106 -1.08 -31.08 21.92
C SER A 106 -0.51 -30.34 20.69
N PRO A 107 0.58 -30.82 20.07
CA PRO A 107 1.12 -30.22 18.85
C PRO A 107 0.08 -30.14 17.74
N LYS A 108 -0.10 -28.96 17.15
CA LYS A 108 -0.99 -28.73 16.02
C LYS A 108 -0.43 -27.63 15.14
N ASN A 109 -0.81 -27.64 13.86
CA ASN A 109 -0.51 -26.52 12.98
C ASN A 109 -1.43 -25.34 13.36
N ILE A 110 -0.83 -24.28 13.90
CA ILE A 110 -1.53 -23.08 14.40
C ILE A 110 -1.58 -21.93 13.40
N GLY A 111 -0.86 -22.07 12.28
CA GLY A 111 -0.72 -21.04 11.25
C GLY A 111 -0.05 -19.75 11.74
N GLY A 112 0.21 -18.83 10.81
CA GLY A 112 0.76 -17.52 11.08
C GLY A 112 0.91 -16.69 9.81
N SER A 113 1.23 -15.41 9.99
CA SER A 113 1.44 -14.47 8.90
C SER A 113 2.74 -13.71 9.10
N HIS A 114 3.48 -13.50 8.02
CA HIS A 114 4.63 -12.58 7.99
C HIS A 114 4.17 -11.12 7.89
N SER A 115 2.94 -10.88 7.43
CA SER A 115 2.38 -9.54 7.27
C SER A 115 1.41 -9.21 8.39
N LEU A 116 1.71 -8.13 9.13
CA LEU A 116 0.81 -7.63 10.16
C LEU A 116 -0.40 -6.95 9.53
N LEU A 117 -1.57 -7.14 10.14
CA LEU A 117 -2.83 -6.53 9.71
C LEU A 117 -2.71 -5.00 9.49
N ILE A 118 -2.00 -4.28 10.36
CA ILE A 118 -1.81 -2.83 10.23
C ILE A 118 -1.10 -2.43 8.92
N LEU A 119 -0.15 -3.24 8.45
CA LEU A 119 0.57 -3.00 7.19
C LEU A 119 -0.24 -3.44 5.97
N LYS A 120 -1.05 -4.51 6.11
CA LYS A 120 -2.04 -4.90 5.10
C LYS A 120 -3.06 -3.80 4.86
N VAL A 121 -3.61 -3.22 5.93
CA VAL A 121 -4.58 -2.11 5.85
C VAL A 121 -3.94 -0.87 5.24
N HIS A 122 -2.69 -0.55 5.59
CA HIS A 122 -1.92 0.51 4.93
C HIS A 122 -1.86 0.32 3.41
N GLY A 123 -1.41 -0.85 2.94
CA GLY A 123 -1.34 -1.16 1.51
C GLY A 123 -2.69 -1.12 0.82
N ALA A 124 -3.72 -1.71 1.42
CA ALA A 124 -5.07 -1.74 0.88
C ALA A 124 -5.66 -0.32 0.70
N LEU A 125 -5.56 0.53 1.72
CA LEU A 125 -6.03 1.91 1.65
C LEU A 125 -5.26 2.72 0.60
N MET A 126 -3.94 2.53 0.48
CA MET A 126 -3.14 3.20 -0.55
C MET A 126 -3.53 2.76 -1.96
N PHE A 127 -3.80 1.48 -2.19
CA PHE A 127 -4.31 1.00 -3.48
C PHE A 127 -5.69 1.59 -3.81
N VAL A 128 -6.64 1.56 -2.88
CA VAL A 128 -7.97 2.14 -3.10
C VAL A 128 -7.88 3.64 -3.40
N ALA A 129 -7.07 4.38 -2.64
CA ALA A 129 -6.91 5.82 -2.81
C ALA A 129 -6.26 6.17 -4.16
N TRP A 130 -5.12 5.58 -4.48
CA TRP A 130 -4.29 6.03 -5.60
C TRP A 130 -4.59 5.31 -6.91
N MET A 131 -4.92 4.01 -6.86
CA MET A 131 -5.28 3.30 -8.09
C MET A 131 -6.69 3.67 -8.53
N THR A 132 -7.64 3.79 -7.61
CA THR A 132 -9.06 3.96 -7.96
C THR A 132 -9.54 5.39 -7.84
N THR A 133 -9.61 5.95 -6.63
CA THR A 133 -10.27 7.26 -6.44
C THR A 133 -9.54 8.40 -7.12
N VAL A 134 -8.20 8.44 -7.05
CA VAL A 134 -7.38 9.43 -7.77
C VAL A 134 -7.54 9.29 -9.27
N SER A 135 -7.34 8.09 -9.80
CA SER A 135 -7.32 7.88 -11.25
C SER A 135 -8.67 8.20 -11.90
N ILE A 136 -9.78 7.78 -11.28
CA ILE A 136 -11.13 8.13 -11.73
C ILE A 136 -11.35 9.64 -11.59
N GLY A 137 -10.98 10.23 -10.45
CA GLY A 137 -11.18 11.66 -10.20
C GLY A 137 -10.44 12.55 -11.20
N VAL A 138 -9.24 12.17 -11.63
CA VAL A 138 -8.47 12.91 -12.62
C VAL A 138 -9.07 12.78 -14.02
N LEU A 139 -9.48 11.57 -14.43
CA LEU A 139 -10.17 11.40 -15.71
C LEU A 139 -11.42 12.25 -15.78
N ILE A 140 -12.24 12.25 -14.73
CA ILE A 140 -13.46 13.06 -14.64
C ILE A 140 -13.13 14.56 -14.78
N ALA A 141 -12.16 15.04 -14.01
CA ALA A 141 -11.77 16.45 -14.05
C ALA A 141 -11.17 16.87 -15.38
N ARG A 142 -10.52 15.96 -16.13
CA ARG A 142 -9.89 16.29 -17.42
C ARG A 142 -10.87 16.22 -18.59
N PHE A 143 -11.65 15.14 -18.71
CA PHE A 143 -12.39 14.81 -19.93
C PHE A 143 -13.91 14.95 -19.84
N PHE A 144 -14.48 14.96 -18.63
CA PHE A 144 -15.93 14.86 -18.41
C PHE A 144 -16.60 16.18 -18.03
N LYS A 145 -15.88 17.30 -18.03
CA LYS A 145 -16.48 18.63 -17.80
C LYS A 145 -17.69 18.93 -18.71
N PRO A 146 -17.62 18.65 -20.03
CA PRO A 146 -18.74 18.92 -20.95
C PRO A 146 -19.88 17.88 -20.87
N VAL A 147 -19.59 16.67 -20.36
CA VAL A 147 -20.49 15.51 -20.39
C VAL A 147 -21.56 15.59 -19.29
N TRP A 148 -21.21 16.17 -18.14
CA TRP A 148 -22.11 16.32 -16.99
C TRP A 148 -22.25 17.78 -16.55
N PRO A 149 -22.84 18.64 -17.39
CA PRO A 149 -23.00 20.06 -17.09
C PRO A 149 -24.13 20.34 -16.10
N LYS A 150 -25.05 19.38 -15.88
CA LYS A 150 -26.18 19.55 -14.95
C LYS A 150 -25.65 19.80 -13.53
N PRO A 151 -26.17 20.80 -12.82
CA PRO A 151 -25.72 21.09 -11.47
C PRO A 151 -26.15 19.98 -10.52
N LEU A 152 -25.21 19.52 -9.69
CA LEU A 152 -25.47 18.71 -8.50
C LEU A 152 -25.05 19.56 -7.30
N PHE A 153 -25.97 19.76 -6.35
CA PHE A 153 -25.72 20.59 -5.15
C PHE A 153 -25.14 21.99 -5.46
N GLY A 154 -25.60 22.63 -6.54
CA GLY A 154 -25.23 24.01 -6.89
C GLY A 154 -23.98 24.19 -7.76
N ASP A 155 -23.14 23.16 -7.95
CA ASP A 155 -22.01 23.18 -8.88
C ASP A 155 -22.17 22.12 -9.99
N ALA A 156 -21.39 22.21 -11.06
CA ALA A 156 -21.36 21.18 -12.10
C ALA A 156 -21.08 19.78 -11.53
N ALA A 157 -21.84 18.77 -11.98
CA ALA A 157 -21.75 17.40 -11.45
C ALA A 157 -20.34 16.81 -11.47
N TRP A 158 -19.58 17.02 -12.56
CA TRP A 158 -18.20 16.54 -12.67
C TRP A 158 -17.31 17.08 -11.54
N PHE A 159 -17.53 18.33 -11.12
CA PHE A 159 -16.75 19.01 -10.10
C PHE A 159 -17.06 18.41 -8.73
N GLN A 160 -18.33 18.12 -8.46
CA GLN A 160 -18.74 17.45 -7.22
C GLN A 160 -18.18 16.04 -7.11
N VAL A 161 -18.25 15.26 -8.20
CA VAL A 161 -17.70 13.90 -8.21
C VAL A 161 -16.18 13.93 -8.04
N HIS A 162 -15.47 14.81 -8.75
CA HIS A 162 -14.04 14.99 -8.57
C HIS A 162 -13.70 15.38 -7.12
N ARG A 163 -14.40 16.38 -6.56
CA ARG A 163 -14.21 16.82 -5.17
C ARG A 163 -14.43 15.69 -4.17
N GLY A 164 -15.51 14.94 -4.31
CA GLY A 164 -15.81 13.79 -3.44
C GLY A 164 -14.73 12.72 -3.50
N LEU A 165 -14.25 12.38 -4.70
CA LEU A 165 -13.17 11.41 -4.89
C LEU A 165 -11.84 11.89 -4.33
N MET A 166 -11.49 13.19 -4.49
CA MET A 166 -10.26 13.75 -3.93
C MET A 166 -10.31 13.82 -2.41
N LEU A 167 -11.44 14.21 -1.80
CA LEU A 167 -11.60 14.20 -0.34
C LEU A 167 -11.48 12.78 0.22
N THR A 168 -12.11 11.79 -0.43
CA THR A 168 -11.99 10.38 -0.06
C THR A 168 -10.55 9.89 -0.17
N THR A 169 -9.86 10.24 -1.26
CA THR A 169 -8.44 9.95 -1.45
C THR A 169 -7.60 10.51 -0.31
N SER A 170 -7.77 11.79 0.04
CA SER A 170 -7.01 12.45 1.09
C SER A 170 -7.26 11.82 2.45
N ALA A 171 -8.50 11.45 2.76
CA ALA A 171 -8.85 10.77 4.00
C ALA A 171 -8.16 9.39 4.11
N PHE A 172 -8.26 8.56 3.07
CA PHE A 172 -7.59 7.26 3.03
C PHE A 172 -6.07 7.39 3.07
N THR A 173 -5.51 8.34 2.33
CA THR A 173 -4.05 8.59 2.33
C THR A 173 -3.58 9.03 3.71
N PHE A 174 -4.32 9.89 4.41
CA PHE A 174 -4.00 10.33 5.77
C PHE A 174 -4.02 9.18 6.76
N ILE A 175 -5.12 8.42 6.80
CA ILE A 175 -5.24 7.25 7.69
C ILE A 175 -4.12 6.27 7.41
N ALA A 176 -3.94 5.88 6.13
CA ALA A 176 -2.95 4.91 5.73
C ALA A 176 -1.52 5.38 6.04
N PHE A 177 -1.21 6.65 5.85
CA PHE A 177 0.12 7.22 6.13
C PHE A 177 0.51 7.06 7.60
N LEU A 178 -0.42 7.19 8.54
CA LEU A 178 -0.14 7.06 9.97
C LEU A 178 0.18 5.62 10.40
N LEU A 179 -0.41 4.61 9.74
CA LEU A 179 -0.34 3.21 10.18
C LEU A 179 1.10 2.67 10.31
N PRO A 180 2.02 2.85 9.34
CA PRO A 180 3.40 2.42 9.49
C PRO A 180 4.14 3.14 10.63
N PHE A 181 3.89 4.42 10.86
CA PHE A 181 4.52 5.18 11.95
C PHE A 181 4.02 4.74 13.31
N ILE A 182 2.72 4.45 13.45
CA ILE A 182 2.14 3.86 14.67
C ILE A 182 2.76 2.49 14.93
N TYR A 183 2.85 1.65 13.89
CA TYR A 183 3.47 0.32 13.99
C TYR A 183 4.95 0.40 14.40
N ARG A 184 5.72 1.29 13.77
CA ARG A 184 7.16 1.42 14.03
C ARG A 184 7.47 2.24 15.29
N ARG A 185 6.51 3.05 15.78
CA ARG A 185 6.69 4.11 16.79
C ARG A 185 7.85 5.05 16.44
N GLY A 186 8.02 5.35 15.16
CA GLY A 186 9.13 6.16 14.66
C GLY A 186 9.48 5.86 13.21
N TRP A 187 10.61 6.41 12.77
CA TRP A 187 11.09 6.29 11.38
C TRP A 187 11.70 4.92 11.09
N ASN A 188 11.49 4.39 9.87
CA ASN A 188 12.13 3.18 9.41
C ASN A 188 13.19 3.46 8.34
N TRP A 189 14.44 3.63 8.76
CA TRP A 189 15.59 3.78 7.86
C TRP A 189 15.79 2.59 6.91
N HIS A 190 15.31 1.41 7.28
CA HIS A 190 15.44 0.20 6.47
C HIS A 190 14.30 0.01 5.46
N ALA A 191 13.35 0.94 5.36
CA ALA A 191 12.33 0.93 4.32
C ALA A 191 12.81 1.63 3.02
N GLY A 192 14.10 1.95 2.91
CA GLY A 192 14.68 2.59 1.74
C GLY A 192 14.02 3.93 1.43
N TYR A 193 13.75 4.18 0.14
CA TYR A 193 13.16 5.44 -0.33
C TYR A 193 11.64 5.54 -0.16
N HIS A 194 10.93 4.42 0.04
CA HIS A 194 9.47 4.39 0.15
C HIS A 194 8.89 5.41 1.16
N PRO A 195 9.35 5.50 2.43
CA PRO A 195 8.78 6.44 3.39
C PRO A 195 9.05 7.91 3.01
N PHE A 196 10.16 8.21 2.32
CA PHE A 196 10.44 9.56 1.81
C PHE A 196 9.45 9.93 0.70
N LEU A 197 9.23 9.04 -0.27
CA LEU A 197 8.23 9.27 -1.31
C LEU A 197 6.82 9.38 -0.73
N GLY A 198 6.47 8.55 0.25
CA GLY A 198 5.18 8.62 0.96
C GLY A 198 4.97 9.95 1.69
N CYS A 199 5.99 10.47 2.38
CA CYS A 199 5.94 11.80 2.99
C CYS A 199 5.75 12.90 1.95
N THR A 200 6.46 12.84 0.82
CA THR A 200 6.30 13.81 -0.27
C THR A 200 4.88 13.76 -0.84
N VAL A 201 4.33 12.56 -1.08
CA VAL A 201 2.95 12.38 -1.53
C VAL A 201 1.95 12.96 -0.52
N MET A 202 2.14 12.75 0.78
CA MET A 202 1.30 13.32 1.82
C MET A 202 1.33 14.86 1.78
N ILE A 203 2.51 15.46 1.72
CA ILE A 203 2.68 16.92 1.65
C ILE A 203 1.97 17.48 0.42
N LEU A 204 2.17 16.87 -0.75
CA LEU A 204 1.52 17.30 -1.99
C LEU A 204 0.00 17.12 -1.93
N ALA A 205 -0.51 16.05 -1.31
CA ALA A 205 -1.95 15.84 -1.12
C ALA A 205 -2.59 16.90 -0.21
N VAL A 206 -1.91 17.30 0.87
CA VAL A 206 -2.35 18.41 1.73
C VAL A 206 -2.29 19.73 0.98
N LEU A 207 -1.20 20.00 0.26
CA LEU A 207 -1.07 21.19 -0.57
C LEU A 207 -2.20 21.27 -1.60
N GLN A 208 -2.61 20.15 -2.19
CA GLN A 208 -3.72 20.10 -3.12
C GLN A 208 -5.06 20.52 -2.52
N LEU A 209 -5.35 20.07 -1.30
CA LEU A 209 -6.55 20.49 -0.58
C LEU A 209 -6.52 21.98 -0.25
N LEU A 210 -5.36 22.51 0.19
CA LEU A 210 -5.20 23.93 0.47
C LEU A 210 -5.38 24.77 -0.79
N LEU A 211 -4.72 24.40 -1.90
CA LEU A 211 -4.90 25.05 -3.19
C LEU A 211 -6.37 25.06 -3.59
N ALA A 212 -7.05 23.91 -3.50
CA ALA A 212 -8.47 23.79 -3.85
C ALA A 212 -9.38 24.64 -2.96
N ALA A 213 -9.06 24.82 -1.67
CA ALA A 213 -9.80 25.69 -0.75
C ALA A 213 -9.66 27.17 -1.12
N PHE A 214 -8.48 27.59 -1.59
CA PHE A 214 -8.22 28.96 -2.05
C PHE A 214 -8.52 29.17 -3.55
N ARG A 215 -9.36 28.31 -4.15
CA ARG A 215 -9.72 28.41 -5.57
C ARG A 215 -10.33 29.78 -5.89
N PRO A 216 -9.72 30.58 -6.78
CA PRO A 216 -10.26 31.89 -7.15
C PRO A 216 -11.60 31.78 -7.92
N PRO A 217 -12.44 32.83 -7.91
CA PRO A 217 -13.62 32.93 -8.78
C PRO A 217 -13.28 32.73 -10.27
N SER A 218 -14.26 32.34 -11.08
CA SER A 218 -14.06 32.02 -12.50
C SER A 218 -13.48 33.16 -13.33
N HIS A 219 -13.76 34.41 -12.97
CA HIS A 219 -13.37 35.61 -13.70
C HIS A 219 -12.10 36.29 -13.16
N ASP A 220 -11.45 35.74 -12.13
CA ASP A 220 -10.22 36.30 -11.56
C ASP A 220 -9.00 35.93 -12.45
N PRO A 221 -8.10 36.87 -12.81
CA PRO A 221 -6.91 36.58 -13.61
C PRO A 221 -5.99 35.52 -12.96
N ARG A 222 -5.99 35.41 -11.63
CA ARG A 222 -5.22 34.39 -10.89
C ARG A 222 -5.75 32.98 -11.13
N ARG A 223 -6.94 32.82 -11.71
CA ARG A 223 -7.56 31.51 -11.99
C ARG A 223 -6.73 30.66 -12.95
N GLN A 224 -6.05 31.28 -13.92
CA GLN A 224 -5.17 30.57 -14.85
C GLN A 224 -3.95 30.00 -14.13
N MET A 225 -3.28 30.81 -13.31
CA MET A 225 -2.16 30.38 -12.47
C MET A 225 -2.59 29.27 -11.51
N PHE A 226 -3.74 29.42 -10.86
CA PHE A 226 -4.32 28.37 -10.01
C PHE A 226 -4.51 27.06 -10.76
N ASN A 227 -5.12 27.09 -11.95
CA ASN A 227 -5.38 25.87 -12.73
C ASN A 227 -4.08 25.16 -13.10
N TRP A 228 -3.04 25.90 -13.50
CA TRP A 228 -1.75 25.33 -13.87
C TRP A 228 -1.02 24.73 -12.67
N THR A 229 -0.99 25.45 -11.54
CA THR A 229 -0.38 24.98 -10.29
C THR A 229 -1.12 23.77 -9.71
N HIS A 230 -2.45 23.81 -9.67
CA HIS A 230 -3.27 22.69 -9.20
C HIS A 230 -3.07 21.45 -10.08
N TRP A 231 -3.01 21.61 -11.40
CA TRP A 231 -2.73 20.52 -12.32
C TRP A 231 -1.31 19.96 -12.16
N SER A 232 -0.28 20.82 -12.07
CA SER A 232 1.13 20.40 -12.03
C SER A 232 1.47 19.68 -10.72
N VAL A 233 1.08 20.25 -9.58
CA VAL A 233 1.26 19.62 -8.25
C VAL A 233 0.53 18.28 -8.20
N GLY A 234 -0.62 18.16 -8.85
CA GLY A 234 -1.47 16.96 -8.79
C GLY A 234 -0.86 15.85 -9.61
N THR A 235 -0.37 16.19 -10.79
CA THR A 235 0.35 15.28 -11.67
C THR A 235 1.65 14.80 -11.00
N ALA A 236 2.41 15.69 -10.37
CA ALA A 236 3.61 15.32 -9.62
C ALA A 236 3.30 14.35 -8.48
N ALA A 237 2.25 14.61 -7.68
CA ALA A 237 1.83 13.72 -6.60
C ALA A 237 1.50 12.31 -7.11
N ARG A 238 0.81 12.21 -8.26
CA ARG A 238 0.47 10.92 -8.88
C ARG A 238 1.70 10.13 -9.32
N ILE A 239 2.64 10.79 -9.99
CA ILE A 239 3.88 10.13 -10.47
C ILE A 239 4.67 9.58 -9.28
N ILE A 240 4.83 10.40 -8.23
CA ILE A 240 5.56 9.99 -7.01
C ILE A 240 4.80 8.87 -6.29
N ALA A 241 3.47 8.91 -6.25
CA ALA A 241 2.66 7.85 -5.64
C ALA A 241 2.83 6.50 -6.36
N VAL A 242 2.86 6.48 -7.70
CA VAL A 242 3.14 5.26 -8.46
C VAL A 242 4.52 4.68 -8.08
N ALA A 243 5.56 5.52 -8.03
CA ALA A 243 6.89 5.09 -7.60
C ALA A 243 6.89 4.56 -6.15
N ALA A 244 6.19 5.24 -5.24
CA ALA A 244 6.05 4.81 -3.86
C ALA A 244 5.35 3.44 -3.74
N ILE A 245 4.32 3.19 -4.56
CA ILE A 245 3.59 1.92 -4.59
C ILE A 245 4.50 0.78 -5.07
N PHE A 246 5.28 0.98 -6.14
CA PHE A 246 6.25 -0.03 -6.61
C PHE A 246 7.19 -0.45 -5.48
N LEU A 247 7.83 0.51 -4.80
CA LEU A 247 8.70 0.21 -3.68
C LEU A 247 7.96 -0.43 -2.49
N GLY A 248 6.72 0.01 -2.22
CA GLY A 248 5.92 -0.46 -1.10
C GLY A 248 5.51 -1.93 -1.22
N MET A 249 5.25 -2.41 -2.43
CA MET A 249 4.90 -3.82 -2.69
C MET A 249 6.06 -4.81 -2.44
N ASP A 250 7.29 -4.32 -2.41
CA ASP A 250 8.52 -5.09 -2.16
C ASP A 250 9.00 -5.00 -0.70
N LEU A 251 8.38 -4.14 0.12
CA LEU A 251 8.79 -4.02 1.51
C LEU A 251 8.41 -5.26 2.32
N PRO A 252 9.23 -5.69 3.30
CA PRO A 252 8.99 -6.91 4.09
C PRO A 252 7.63 -6.97 4.81
N GLY A 253 6.97 -5.83 5.00
CA GLY A 253 5.65 -5.75 5.62
C GLY A 253 4.50 -6.25 4.73
N LEU A 254 4.71 -6.27 3.42
CA LEU A 254 3.74 -6.77 2.44
C LEU A 254 4.37 -7.89 1.60
N ASP A 255 5.56 -7.66 1.04
CA ASP A 255 6.35 -8.64 0.27
C ASP A 255 5.49 -9.49 -0.67
N LEU A 256 4.70 -8.82 -1.53
CA LEU A 256 3.82 -9.50 -2.47
C LEU A 256 4.63 -10.43 -3.39
N PRO A 257 4.08 -11.54 -3.88
CA PRO A 257 4.84 -12.45 -4.73
C PRO A 257 5.18 -11.82 -6.09
N GLY A 258 6.49 -11.77 -6.40
CA GLY A 258 7.00 -11.44 -7.74
C GLY A 258 7.05 -12.67 -8.66
N PRO A 259 7.09 -12.49 -10.00
CA PRO A 259 7.12 -11.22 -10.74
C PRO A 259 5.73 -10.65 -11.07
N TRP A 260 4.66 -11.42 -10.81
CA TRP A 260 3.28 -11.10 -11.14
C TRP A 260 2.86 -9.68 -10.71
N LYS A 261 3.14 -9.29 -9.47
CA LYS A 261 2.77 -7.96 -8.92
C LYS A 261 3.30 -6.80 -9.77
N THR A 262 4.51 -6.94 -10.31
CA THR A 262 5.19 -5.91 -11.10
C THR A 262 4.53 -5.78 -12.46
N TYR A 263 4.24 -6.90 -13.13
CA TYR A 263 3.50 -6.89 -14.39
C TYR A 263 2.08 -6.37 -14.23
N ALA A 264 1.39 -6.74 -13.14
CA ALA A 264 0.06 -6.23 -12.83
C ALA A 264 0.06 -4.71 -12.63
N MET A 265 1.06 -4.16 -11.92
CA MET A 265 1.19 -2.72 -11.70
C MET A 265 1.55 -1.98 -13.00
N ILE A 266 2.46 -2.52 -13.81
CA ILE A 266 2.76 -1.97 -15.14
C ILE A 266 1.50 -1.98 -16.01
N GLY A 267 0.74 -3.08 -16.00
CA GLY A 267 -0.53 -3.21 -16.72
C GLY A 267 -1.56 -2.17 -16.28
N PHE A 268 -1.68 -1.91 -14.97
CA PHE A 268 -2.53 -0.84 -14.45
C PHE A 268 -2.09 0.56 -14.94
N VAL A 269 -0.78 0.85 -14.90
CA VAL A 269 -0.24 2.13 -15.38
C VAL A 269 -0.50 2.29 -16.88
N ALA A 270 -0.24 1.25 -17.67
CA ALA A 270 -0.51 1.24 -19.10
C ALA A 270 -2.00 1.38 -19.42
N TRP A 271 -2.89 0.72 -18.66
CA TRP A 271 -4.34 0.87 -18.76
C TRP A 271 -4.78 2.30 -18.54
N HIS A 272 -4.24 2.95 -17.50
CA HIS A 272 -4.57 4.34 -17.19
C HIS A 272 -4.06 5.31 -18.25
N VAL A 273 -2.77 5.23 -18.61
CA VAL A 273 -2.16 6.11 -19.63
C VAL A 273 -2.81 5.90 -21.00
N GLY A 274 -3.06 4.65 -21.39
CA GLY A 274 -3.76 4.32 -22.64
C GLY A 274 -5.16 4.92 -22.69
N THR A 275 -5.90 4.89 -21.58
CA THR A 275 -7.23 5.52 -21.50
C THR A 275 -7.14 7.05 -21.63
N GLU A 276 -6.15 7.70 -20.99
CA GLU A 276 -5.93 9.14 -21.17
C GLU A 276 -5.63 9.49 -22.64
N ILE A 277 -4.78 8.69 -23.31
CA ILE A 277 -4.44 8.87 -24.73
C ILE A 277 -5.68 8.72 -25.62
N VAL A 278 -6.49 7.68 -25.41
CA VAL A 278 -7.72 7.46 -26.18
C VAL A 278 -8.69 8.63 -26.02
N LEU A 279 -8.86 9.13 -24.79
CA LEU A 279 -9.74 10.26 -24.51
C LEU A 279 -9.20 11.59 -25.07
N GLU A 280 -7.87 11.80 -25.08
CA GLU A 280 -7.25 12.95 -25.74
C GLU A 280 -7.42 12.91 -27.26
N ILE A 281 -7.16 11.76 -27.89
CA ILE A 281 -7.35 11.58 -29.34
C ILE A 281 -8.80 11.87 -29.71
N HIS A 282 -9.77 11.32 -28.96
CA HIS A 282 -11.18 11.59 -29.18
C HIS A 282 -11.53 13.08 -28.98
N ALA A 283 -11.00 13.72 -27.93
CA ALA A 283 -11.24 15.15 -27.69
C ALA A 283 -10.70 16.01 -28.84
N TYR A 284 -9.49 15.72 -29.32
CA TYR A 284 -8.88 16.40 -30.46
C TYR A 284 -9.69 16.20 -31.75
N GLN A 285 -10.12 14.97 -32.04
CA GLN A 285 -10.95 14.67 -33.20
C GLN A 285 -12.29 15.40 -33.18
N LEU A 286 -12.94 15.48 -32.01
CA LEU A 286 -14.20 16.19 -31.85
C LEU A 286 -14.02 17.70 -32.07
N SER A 287 -13.00 18.31 -31.47
CA SER A 287 -12.69 19.74 -31.67
C SER A 287 -12.42 20.07 -33.13
N ARG A 288 -11.63 19.24 -33.83
CA ARG A 288 -11.36 19.41 -35.26
C ARG A 288 -12.61 19.27 -36.12
N LYS A 289 -13.52 18.35 -35.78
CA LYS A 289 -14.79 18.17 -36.49
C LYS A 289 -15.70 19.39 -36.33
N VAL A 290 -15.72 19.99 -35.15
CA VAL A 290 -16.47 21.24 -34.88
C VAL A 290 -15.88 22.43 -35.66
N GLU A 291 -14.55 22.55 -35.71
CA GLU A 291 -13.87 23.62 -36.45
C GLU A 291 -14.16 23.57 -37.96
N ILE A 292 -14.13 22.37 -38.57
CA ILE A 292 -14.48 22.18 -40.00
C ILE A 292 -15.96 22.51 -40.26
N LEU A 293 -16.86 22.13 -39.35
CA LEU A 293 -18.30 22.37 -39.50
C LEU A 293 -18.70 23.84 -39.34
N ASP A 294 -17.94 24.64 -38.60
CA ASP A 294 -18.21 26.09 -38.44
C ASP A 294 -17.91 26.87 -39.73
N ASP A 295 -16.94 26.39 -40.52
CA ASP A 295 -16.52 27.00 -41.81
C ASP A 295 -17.57 26.79 -42.93
N ASP A 296 -18.31 25.67 -42.92
CA ASP A 296 -19.20 25.21 -44.00
C ASP A 296 -20.69 25.60 -43.86
N ARG A 297 -21.03 26.85 -43.49
CA ARG A 297 -22.43 27.28 -43.20
C ARG A 297 -23.51 26.83 -44.20
N ILE A 298 -24.32 25.81 -43.82
CA ILE A 298 -25.80 25.66 -43.85
C ILE A 298 -26.16 24.18 -43.47
N GLN A 299 -27.08 23.94 -42.51
CA GLN A 299 -27.46 22.66 -41.83
C GLN A 299 -26.65 22.20 -40.57
N ILE A 300 -25.89 23.09 -39.93
CA ILE A 300 -24.87 22.74 -38.90
C ILE A 300 -25.41 22.41 -37.50
N LEU A 301 -26.51 23.03 -37.04
CA LEU A 301 -26.89 22.92 -35.62
C LEU A 301 -27.32 21.50 -35.22
N GLN A 302 -27.99 20.80 -36.14
CA GLN A 302 -28.48 19.44 -35.91
C GLN A 302 -27.37 18.38 -36.06
N SER A 303 -26.40 18.59 -36.95
CA SER A 303 -25.23 17.70 -37.07
C SER A 303 -24.25 17.88 -35.90
N CYS A 304 -24.09 19.10 -35.39
CA CYS A 304 -23.23 19.41 -34.24
C CYS A 304 -23.78 18.78 -32.95
N THR A 305 -25.07 18.92 -32.69
CA THR A 305 -25.72 18.32 -31.51
C THR A 305 -25.68 16.78 -31.51
N VAL A 306 -25.79 16.15 -32.69
CA VAL A 306 -25.63 14.68 -32.83
C VAL A 306 -24.19 14.26 -32.57
N ALA A 307 -23.20 14.95 -33.14
CA ALA A 307 -21.78 14.66 -32.92
C ALA A 307 -21.36 14.83 -31.45
N GLU A 308 -21.88 15.85 -30.76
CA GLU A 308 -21.68 16.04 -29.32
C GLU A 308 -22.33 14.93 -28.49
N ALA A 309 -23.55 14.51 -28.84
CA ALA A 309 -24.26 13.43 -28.16
C ALA A 309 -23.53 12.09 -28.30
N GLU A 310 -23.06 11.76 -29.51
CA GLU A 310 -22.22 10.58 -29.76
C GLU A 310 -20.90 10.64 -28.98
N GLY A 311 -20.23 11.80 -28.99
CA GLY A 311 -19.00 12.00 -28.21
C GLY A 311 -19.22 11.84 -26.70
N HIS A 312 -20.37 12.29 -26.19
CA HIS A 312 -20.76 12.08 -24.80
C HIS A 312 -21.03 10.59 -24.48
N ALA A 313 -21.70 9.87 -25.39
CA ALA A 313 -21.94 8.44 -25.24
C ALA A 313 -20.62 7.65 -25.23
N PHE A 314 -19.71 7.95 -26.16
CA PHE A 314 -18.37 7.36 -26.22
C PHE A 314 -17.60 7.57 -24.92
N LYS A 315 -17.52 8.83 -24.43
CA LYS A 315 -16.82 9.14 -23.17
C LYS A 315 -17.40 8.35 -21.99
N LYS A 316 -18.73 8.26 -21.87
CA LYS A 316 -19.38 7.49 -20.79
C LYS A 316 -19.06 5.99 -20.88
N MET A 317 -19.07 5.42 -22.08
CA MET A 317 -18.70 4.02 -22.31
C MET A 317 -17.24 3.76 -21.92
N VAL A 318 -16.31 4.61 -22.37
CA VAL A 318 -14.89 4.51 -22.02
C VAL A 318 -14.70 4.62 -20.50
N LEU A 319 -15.40 5.53 -19.82
CA LEU A 319 -15.34 5.63 -18.36
C LEU A 319 -15.83 4.35 -17.67
N ALA A 320 -16.95 3.79 -18.11
CA ALA A 320 -17.48 2.56 -17.53
C ALA A 320 -16.48 1.40 -17.68
N ILE A 321 -15.93 1.21 -18.88
CA ILE A 321 -14.89 0.22 -19.17
C ILE A 321 -13.66 0.48 -18.28
N TYR A 322 -13.21 1.74 -18.19
CA TYR A 322 -12.08 2.14 -17.39
C TYR A 322 -12.26 1.79 -15.91
N VAL A 323 -13.42 2.12 -15.34
CA VAL A 323 -13.77 1.82 -13.94
C VAL A 323 -13.77 0.31 -13.71
N CYS A 324 -14.38 -0.48 -14.61
CA CYS A 324 -14.35 -1.94 -14.51
C CYS A 324 -12.91 -2.48 -14.51
N GLY A 325 -12.07 -2.05 -15.45
CA GLY A 325 -10.66 -2.45 -15.50
C GLY A 325 -9.89 -2.06 -14.23
N ASN A 326 -10.12 -0.86 -13.71
CA ASN A 326 -9.51 -0.37 -12.49
C ASN A 326 -9.91 -1.22 -11.26
N LEU A 327 -11.18 -1.57 -11.15
CA LEU A 327 -11.69 -2.46 -10.10
C LEU A 327 -11.09 -3.88 -10.22
N THR A 328 -10.89 -4.39 -11.44
CA THR A 328 -10.18 -5.67 -11.64
C THR A 328 -8.75 -5.59 -11.11
N PHE A 329 -7.98 -4.55 -11.46
CA PHE A 329 -6.63 -4.38 -10.90
C PHE A 329 -6.64 -4.24 -9.38
N LEU A 330 -7.55 -3.44 -8.84
CA LEU A 330 -7.68 -3.25 -7.39
C LEU A 330 -7.98 -4.58 -6.68
N THR A 331 -8.99 -5.33 -7.14
CA THR A 331 -9.38 -6.60 -6.53
C THR A 331 -8.26 -7.63 -6.57
N MET A 332 -7.47 -7.66 -7.65
CA MET A 332 -6.29 -8.50 -7.74
C MET A 332 -5.26 -8.17 -6.65
N PHE A 333 -4.96 -6.88 -6.41
CA PHE A 333 -4.03 -6.49 -5.34
C PHE A 333 -4.61 -6.72 -3.95
N LEU A 334 -5.87 -6.39 -3.70
CA LEU A 334 -6.52 -6.62 -2.41
C LEU A 334 -6.60 -8.11 -2.05
N SER A 335 -6.88 -8.97 -3.04
CA SER A 335 -6.82 -10.42 -2.88
C SER A 335 -5.41 -10.88 -2.51
N ALA A 336 -4.39 -10.37 -3.22
CA ALA A 336 -3.00 -10.70 -2.91
C ALA A 336 -2.61 -10.28 -1.48
N ILE A 337 -3.04 -9.12 -1.00
CA ILE A 337 -2.84 -8.69 0.40
C ILE A 337 -3.53 -9.64 1.40
N ASN A 338 -4.74 -10.09 1.07
CA ASN A 338 -5.50 -10.98 1.94
C ASN A 338 -4.83 -12.35 2.08
N HIS A 339 -4.17 -12.84 1.03
CA HIS A 339 -3.48 -14.13 0.99
C HIS A 339 -2.08 -14.13 1.64
N LEU A 340 -1.54 -12.98 2.03
CA LEU A 340 -0.32 -12.89 2.86
C LEU A 340 -0.53 -13.45 4.25
#